data_AF-A0A210QV09-F1
#
_entry.id   AF-A0A210QV09-F1
#
_cell.length_a   1.000
_cell.length_b   1.000
_cell.length_c   1.000
_cell.angle_alpha   90.00
_cell.angle_beta   90.00
_cell.angle_gamma   90.00
#
_symmetry.space_group_name_H-M   'P 1'
#
loop_
_entity.id
_entity.type
_entity.pdbx_description
1 polymer ?
#
loop_
_entity_poly.entity_id
_entity_poly.type
_entity_poly.pdbx_seq_one_letter_code
_entity_poly.pdbx_strand_id
1 'polypeptide(L)'
;MCEMNDKCNGPDVYSNCSCDPNRPQTQIETTAMSPRPTLPPWCFSPDGQTCSWYRECLEERYHCEGTDAAYAISYAEKFCDLYSNHYRSFSVDGQQWIDAVRKCLQVGLVPVLRPWVSATCSEIKNRAFASHTNCYTGPSSGISFCSLSLGDRWKVFWTIKSAFIGSFVETLKGIWDTMYKCLRYNSNPVSVGNNNVEVTHIFVKKQDFMERNPDEFAGKAIDYIAVNEKWDLKAMTWFSYSGLPNNDTGRLSDFRIDVILASKRAFDLNAPNAIDVNTTETVMSFANSVRNGQIRLTVDGARVDVLSMEACADIECSRTFIEVVAPVNTGTRPKISGIFVLIVGVLSFVYRKF
;
A
#
# COMPACT_ATOMS: atom_id res chain seq x y z
N MET A 1 -22.80 30.69 -15.40
CA MET A 1 -23.09 32.08 -14.99
C MET A 1 -22.39 32.48 -13.69
N CYS A 2 -22.43 31.69 -12.61
CA CYS A 2 -21.47 31.87 -11.49
C CYS A 2 -20.02 31.76 -11.99
N GLU A 3 -19.78 30.78 -12.87
CA GLU A 3 -18.45 30.41 -13.35
C GLU A 3 -17.77 31.44 -14.26
N MET A 4 -18.53 32.40 -14.82
CA MET A 4 -18.00 33.47 -15.70
C MET A 4 -18.38 34.88 -15.26
N ASN A 5 -19.50 35.06 -14.56
CA ASN A 5 -20.09 36.37 -14.27
C ASN A 5 -20.43 36.57 -12.78
N ASP A 6 -20.06 35.64 -11.89
CA ASP A 6 -20.37 35.66 -10.44
C ASP A 6 -21.87 35.85 -10.10
N LYS A 7 -22.78 35.53 -11.04
CA LYS A 7 -24.23 35.59 -10.83
C LYS A 7 -24.80 34.17 -10.79
N CYS A 8 -25.26 33.76 -9.61
CA CYS A 8 -25.76 32.41 -9.38
C CYS A 8 -27.28 32.29 -9.42
N ASN A 9 -27.99 33.34 -9.03
CA ASN A 9 -29.45 33.34 -8.86
C ASN A 9 -30.01 34.67 -9.40
N GLY A 10 -31.21 34.65 -9.98
CA GLY A 10 -31.91 35.85 -10.45
C GLY A 10 -32.72 35.60 -11.73
N PRO A 11 -33.67 36.51 -12.06
CA PRO A 11 -34.55 36.36 -13.22
C PRO A 11 -33.80 36.37 -14.57
N ASP A 12 -32.61 36.98 -14.60
CA ASP A 12 -31.84 37.20 -15.83
C ASP A 12 -30.82 36.09 -16.14
N VAL A 13 -30.80 35.00 -15.37
CA VAL A 13 -29.83 33.91 -15.59
C VAL A 13 -30.05 33.24 -16.94
N TYR A 14 -31.32 33.00 -17.29
CA TYR A 14 -31.69 32.32 -18.54
C TYR A 14 -31.41 33.18 -19.78
N SER A 15 -31.75 34.47 -19.76
CA SER A 15 -31.52 35.40 -20.87
C SER A 15 -30.04 35.66 -21.14
N ASN A 16 -29.21 35.71 -20.09
CA ASN A 16 -27.76 35.84 -20.21
C ASN A 16 -27.05 34.56 -20.68
N CYS A 17 -27.72 33.42 -20.68
CA CYS A 17 -27.17 32.12 -21.08
C CYS A 17 -27.79 31.55 -22.36
N SER A 18 -28.77 32.23 -22.96
CA SER A 18 -29.30 31.85 -24.27
C SER A 18 -28.26 32.16 -25.34
N CYS A 19 -27.80 31.12 -26.04
CA CYS A 19 -26.92 31.29 -27.20
C CYS A 19 -27.71 32.01 -28.31
N ASP A 20 -27.38 33.27 -28.57
CA ASP A 20 -27.84 34.00 -29.74
C ASP A 20 -26.74 33.96 -30.82
N PRO A 21 -26.92 33.15 -31.89
CA PRO A 21 -25.92 33.02 -32.95
C PRO A 21 -25.72 34.29 -33.79
N ASN A 22 -26.53 35.34 -33.59
CA ASN A 22 -26.44 36.61 -34.33
C ASN A 22 -25.89 37.79 -33.51
N ARG A 23 -25.50 37.58 -32.25
CA ARG A 23 -25.04 38.66 -31.37
C ARG A 23 -23.58 39.04 -31.67
N PRO A 24 -23.28 40.30 -32.08
CA PRO A 24 -21.91 40.74 -32.29
C PRO A 24 -21.16 40.80 -30.96
N GLN A 25 -19.96 40.21 -30.90
CA GLN A 25 -19.04 40.28 -29.77
C GLN A 25 -18.61 41.74 -29.54
N THR A 26 -19.33 42.45 -28.67
CA THR A 26 -18.96 43.80 -28.23
C THR A 26 -18.42 43.75 -26.80
N GLN A 27 -17.37 44.54 -26.60
CA GLN A 27 -16.41 44.49 -25.49
C GLN A 27 -17.09 44.56 -24.12
N ILE A 28 -16.70 43.63 -23.24
CA ILE A 28 -17.10 43.59 -21.84
C ILE A 28 -16.28 44.64 -21.09
N GLU A 29 -16.97 45.65 -20.54
CA GLU A 29 -16.40 46.66 -19.65
C GLU A 29 -15.90 46.00 -18.35
N THR A 30 -14.59 46.07 -18.15
CA THR A 30 -13.89 45.59 -16.96
C THR A 30 -13.90 46.67 -15.87
N THR A 31 -14.82 46.55 -14.92
CA THR A 31 -14.65 47.19 -13.60
C THR A 31 -13.77 46.31 -12.74
N ALA A 32 -12.68 46.90 -12.23
CA ALA A 32 -11.56 46.24 -11.60
C ALA A 32 -11.94 45.53 -10.28
N MET A 33 -11.91 44.20 -10.30
CA MET A 33 -11.60 43.37 -9.15
C MET A 33 -10.22 42.74 -9.42
N SER A 34 -9.32 42.81 -8.44
CA SER A 34 -7.96 42.26 -8.51
C SER A 34 -7.94 40.87 -9.16
N PRO A 35 -7.04 40.58 -10.13
CA PRO A 35 -7.11 39.35 -10.89
C PRO A 35 -6.67 38.19 -9.99
N ARG A 36 -7.63 37.46 -9.42
CA ARG A 36 -7.37 36.05 -9.10
C ARG A 36 -6.96 35.37 -10.41
N PRO A 37 -5.91 34.53 -10.43
CA PRO A 37 -5.61 33.75 -11.61
C PRO A 37 -6.86 32.96 -11.99
N THR A 38 -7.49 33.33 -13.11
CA THR A 38 -8.62 32.59 -13.64
C THR A 38 -8.04 31.32 -14.24
N LEU A 39 -8.27 30.20 -13.54
CA LEU A 39 -7.88 28.88 -14.04
C LEU A 39 -8.45 28.68 -15.46
N PRO A 40 -7.70 28.02 -16.35
CA PRO A 40 -8.19 27.70 -17.68
C PRO A 40 -9.53 26.92 -17.66
N PRO A 41 -10.42 27.10 -18.66
CA PRO A 41 -11.71 26.41 -18.69
C PRO A 41 -11.62 24.87 -18.60
N TRP A 42 -10.54 24.27 -19.14
CA TRP A 42 -10.33 22.82 -19.11
C TRP A 42 -10.10 22.28 -17.69
N CYS A 43 -9.69 23.12 -16.73
CA CYS A 43 -9.59 22.74 -15.32
C CYS A 43 -10.93 22.33 -14.72
N PHE A 44 -12.04 22.88 -15.25
CA PHE A 44 -13.39 22.60 -14.78
C PHE A 44 -14.09 21.47 -15.52
N SER A 45 -13.48 20.93 -16.58
CA SER A 45 -13.97 19.80 -17.35
C SER A 45 -12.80 18.95 -17.85
N PRO A 46 -12.05 18.30 -16.94
CA PRO A 46 -10.92 17.47 -17.30
C PRO A 46 -11.36 16.32 -18.21
N ASP A 47 -10.63 16.11 -19.30
CA ASP A 47 -10.85 14.99 -20.20
C ASP A 47 -10.35 13.65 -19.63
N GLY A 48 -9.46 13.71 -18.63
CA GLY A 48 -8.82 12.56 -18.01
C GLY A 48 -7.69 11.97 -18.83
N GLN A 49 -7.13 12.68 -19.81
CA GLN A 49 -6.06 12.17 -20.66
C GLN A 49 -4.67 12.49 -20.09
N THR A 50 -4.49 13.67 -19.49
CA THR A 50 -3.18 14.12 -18.99
C THR A 50 -3.13 14.15 -17.46
N CYS A 51 -1.92 14.01 -16.93
CA CYS A 51 -1.65 14.17 -15.49
C CYS A 51 -1.40 15.62 -15.09
N SER A 52 -1.10 16.49 -16.07
CA SER A 52 -0.80 17.90 -15.84
C SER A 52 -1.95 18.68 -15.19
N TRP A 53 -3.19 18.19 -15.25
CA TRP A 53 -4.32 18.76 -14.50
C TRP A 53 -4.03 18.95 -13.02
N TYR A 54 -3.30 18.01 -12.39
CA TYR A 54 -2.96 18.14 -10.97
C TYR A 54 -2.08 19.35 -10.70
N ARG A 55 -1.13 19.64 -11.58
CA ARG A 55 -0.20 20.77 -11.46
C ARG A 55 -0.82 22.08 -11.94
N GLU A 56 -1.32 22.09 -13.17
CA GLU A 56 -1.79 23.30 -13.86
C GLU A 56 -3.15 23.80 -13.38
N CYS A 57 -3.92 22.96 -12.64
CA CYS A 57 -5.24 23.34 -12.13
C CYS A 57 -5.34 23.26 -10.60
N LEU A 58 -5.06 22.09 -10.02
CA LEU A 58 -5.27 21.88 -8.59
C LEU A 58 -4.19 22.55 -7.75
N GLU A 59 -2.92 22.34 -8.10
CA GLU A 59 -1.79 22.95 -7.41
C GLU A 59 -1.72 24.46 -7.67
N GLU A 60 -1.96 24.91 -8.91
CA GLU A 60 -2.04 26.34 -9.23
C GLU A 60 -3.10 27.09 -8.40
N ARG A 61 -4.17 26.41 -7.97
CA ARG A 61 -5.23 27.03 -7.17
C ARG A 61 -4.91 27.11 -5.67
N TYR A 62 -4.19 26.13 -5.14
CA TYR A 62 -4.09 25.88 -3.70
C TYR A 62 -2.67 25.89 -3.14
N HIS A 63 -1.64 25.73 -3.98
CA HIS A 63 -0.22 25.76 -3.62
C HIS A 63 0.09 24.91 -2.38
N CYS A 64 -0.31 23.64 -2.40
CA CYS A 64 -0.14 22.71 -1.29
C CYS A 64 1.25 22.06 -1.24
N GLU A 65 2.08 22.23 -2.28
CA GLU A 65 3.44 21.70 -2.34
C GLU A 65 4.29 22.15 -1.14
N GLY A 66 5.09 21.23 -0.60
CA GLY A 66 5.90 21.46 0.60
C GLY A 66 5.16 21.32 1.94
N THR A 67 3.85 21.05 1.93
CA THR A 67 3.08 20.67 3.13
C THR A 67 3.02 19.15 3.32
N ASP A 68 2.68 18.70 4.53
CA ASP A 68 2.35 17.30 4.85
C ASP A 68 1.05 16.81 4.16
N ALA A 69 0.28 17.75 3.61
CA ALA A 69 -0.95 17.54 2.88
C ALA A 69 -0.82 17.75 1.36
N ALA A 70 0.40 17.76 0.81
CA ALA A 70 0.71 18.00 -0.60
C ALA A 70 0.21 16.90 -1.56
N TYR A 71 -1.10 16.66 -1.63
CA TYR A 71 -1.69 15.55 -2.39
C TYR A 71 -1.47 15.67 -3.91
N ALA A 72 -1.70 16.85 -4.48
CA ALA A 72 -1.75 17.07 -5.94
C ALA A 72 -0.45 16.62 -6.63
N ILE A 73 0.69 17.10 -6.14
CA ILE A 73 1.99 16.85 -6.76
C ILE A 73 2.63 15.58 -6.19
N SER A 74 2.77 15.49 -4.86
CA SER A 74 3.57 14.43 -4.24
C SER A 74 2.96 13.03 -4.39
N TYR A 75 1.65 12.95 -4.63
CA TYR A 75 0.93 11.70 -4.79
C TYR A 75 0.24 11.63 -6.17
N ALA A 76 -0.73 12.52 -6.44
CA ALA A 76 -1.65 12.31 -7.56
C ALA A 76 -0.98 12.41 -8.94
N GLU A 77 -0.22 13.48 -9.19
CA GLU A 77 0.55 13.65 -10.43
C GLU A 77 1.59 12.53 -10.58
N LYS A 78 2.39 12.28 -9.53
CA LYS A 78 3.40 11.21 -9.50
C LYS A 78 2.83 9.86 -9.92
N PHE A 79 1.73 9.40 -9.31
CA PHE A 79 1.15 8.10 -9.65
C PHE A 79 0.45 8.11 -11.00
N CYS A 80 -0.19 9.22 -11.36
CA CYS A 80 -0.77 9.37 -12.69
C CYS A 80 0.30 9.22 -13.79
N ASP A 81 1.44 9.88 -13.64
CA ASP A 81 2.56 9.79 -14.57
C ASP A 81 3.16 8.39 -14.57
N LEU A 82 3.28 7.76 -13.41
CA LEU A 82 3.77 6.38 -13.29
C LEU A 82 2.90 5.41 -14.11
N TYR A 83 1.58 5.49 -13.97
CA TYR A 83 0.66 4.67 -14.78
C TYR A 83 0.71 5.05 -16.26
N SER A 84 0.88 6.33 -16.62
CA SER A 84 1.05 6.77 -18.01
C SER A 84 2.32 6.22 -18.65
N ASN A 85 3.45 6.29 -17.95
CA ASN A 85 4.75 5.83 -18.43
C ASN A 85 4.77 4.31 -18.62
N HIS A 86 4.00 3.58 -17.81
CA HIS A 86 3.87 2.13 -17.87
C HIS A 86 2.57 1.66 -18.52
N TYR A 87 1.84 2.53 -19.22
CA TYR A 87 0.51 2.26 -19.76
C TYR A 87 0.47 0.99 -20.64
N ARG A 88 1.49 0.82 -21.50
CA ARG A 88 1.62 -0.35 -22.39
C ARG A 88 1.94 -1.67 -21.66
N SER A 89 2.31 -1.61 -20.38
CA SER A 89 2.51 -2.82 -19.59
C SER A 89 1.20 -3.44 -19.11
N PHE A 90 0.08 -2.70 -19.17
CA PHE A 90 -1.25 -3.18 -18.79
C PHE A 90 -1.94 -3.86 -19.97
N SER A 91 -2.88 -4.77 -19.65
CA SER A 91 -3.81 -5.29 -20.66
C SER A 91 -4.67 -4.16 -21.27
N VAL A 92 -5.39 -4.47 -22.35
CA VAL A 92 -6.34 -3.51 -22.95
C VAL A 92 -7.39 -3.06 -21.93
N ASP A 93 -7.91 -3.97 -21.10
CA ASP A 93 -8.86 -3.64 -20.05
C ASP A 93 -8.20 -2.80 -18.94
N GLY A 94 -6.95 -3.10 -18.60
CA GLY A 94 -6.15 -2.31 -17.65
C GLY A 94 -5.92 -0.88 -18.13
N GLN A 95 -5.64 -0.69 -19.42
CA GLN A 95 -5.49 0.62 -20.06
C GLN A 95 -6.79 1.43 -19.99
N GLN A 96 -7.92 0.82 -20.34
CA GLN A 96 -9.25 1.45 -20.22
C GLN A 96 -9.58 1.83 -18.78
N TRP A 97 -9.20 0.98 -17.81
CA TRP A 97 -9.38 1.26 -16.39
C TRP A 97 -8.51 2.42 -15.91
N ILE A 98 -7.25 2.51 -16.34
CA ILE A 98 -6.37 3.65 -15.99
C ILE A 98 -6.99 4.97 -16.43
N ASP A 99 -7.48 5.05 -17.67
CA ASP A 99 -8.08 6.27 -18.23
C ASP A 99 -9.37 6.63 -17.49
N ALA A 100 -10.22 5.63 -17.26
CA ALA A 100 -11.47 5.76 -16.52
C ALA A 100 -11.27 6.29 -15.09
N VAL A 101 -10.32 5.70 -14.36
CA VAL A 101 -9.98 6.09 -12.99
C VAL A 101 -9.38 7.49 -12.97
N ARG A 102 -8.43 7.79 -13.86
CA ARG A 102 -7.80 9.12 -13.94
C ARG A 102 -8.85 10.21 -14.13
N LYS A 103 -9.74 10.03 -15.11
CA LYS A 103 -10.84 10.95 -15.35
C LYS A 103 -11.74 11.09 -14.12
N CYS A 104 -12.16 9.99 -13.53
CA CYS A 104 -13.04 9.99 -12.36
C CYS A 104 -12.42 10.76 -11.18
N LEU A 105 -11.14 10.54 -10.89
CA LEU A 105 -10.42 11.21 -9.80
C LEU A 105 -10.32 12.72 -10.04
N GLN A 106 -9.98 13.15 -11.26
CA GLN A 106 -9.90 14.57 -11.62
C GLN A 106 -11.28 15.25 -11.53
N VAL A 107 -12.31 14.63 -12.10
CA VAL A 107 -13.71 15.14 -12.03
C VAL A 107 -14.19 15.24 -10.59
N GLY A 108 -13.86 14.28 -9.72
CA GLY A 108 -14.23 14.29 -8.30
C GLY A 108 -13.66 15.49 -7.51
N LEU A 109 -12.58 16.09 -8.01
CA LEU A 109 -11.91 17.25 -7.42
C LEU A 109 -12.28 18.58 -8.09
N VAL A 110 -12.90 18.60 -9.27
CA VAL A 110 -13.41 19.83 -9.90
C VAL A 110 -14.24 20.72 -8.94
N PRO A 111 -15.11 20.18 -8.06
CA PRO A 111 -15.87 21.02 -7.13
C PRO A 111 -15.01 21.87 -6.21
N VAL A 112 -13.78 21.47 -5.87
CA VAL A 112 -12.88 22.30 -5.03
C VAL A 112 -12.25 23.44 -5.82
N LEU A 113 -12.23 23.40 -7.15
CA LEU A 113 -11.70 24.49 -7.97
C LEU A 113 -12.66 25.67 -8.10
N ARG A 114 -13.93 25.50 -7.70
CA ARG A 114 -14.96 26.53 -7.87
C ARG A 114 -14.60 27.81 -7.11
N PRO A 115 -14.80 29.01 -7.68
CA PRO A 115 -14.40 30.28 -7.05
C PRO A 115 -14.97 30.52 -5.65
N TRP A 116 -16.18 30.00 -5.39
CA TRP A 116 -16.91 30.11 -4.13
C TRP A 116 -16.56 29.01 -3.11
N VAL A 117 -15.68 28.07 -3.45
CA VAL A 117 -15.17 27.05 -2.53
C VAL A 117 -13.77 27.47 -2.07
N SER A 118 -13.56 27.39 -0.75
CA SER A 118 -12.26 27.56 -0.12
C SER A 118 -11.98 26.32 0.70
N ALA A 119 -11.16 25.43 0.18
CA ALA A 119 -10.71 24.23 0.87
C ALA A 119 -9.27 24.40 1.38
N THR A 120 -8.95 23.76 2.49
CA THR A 120 -7.58 23.57 2.97
C THR A 120 -6.91 22.40 2.23
N CYS A 121 -5.57 22.35 2.22
CA CYS A 121 -4.83 21.22 1.66
C CYS A 121 -5.23 19.87 2.29
N SER A 122 -5.54 19.87 3.59
CA SER A 122 -6.02 18.67 4.30
C SER A 122 -7.40 18.22 3.80
N GLU A 123 -8.34 19.16 3.61
CA GLU A 123 -9.66 18.84 3.06
C GLU A 123 -9.58 18.33 1.62
N ILE A 124 -8.68 18.89 0.80
CA ILE A 124 -8.42 18.43 -0.57
C ILE A 124 -7.89 17.00 -0.54
N LYS A 125 -6.86 16.73 0.28
CA LYS A 125 -6.29 15.40 0.47
C LYS A 125 -7.36 14.39 0.90
N ASN A 126 -8.16 14.72 1.90
CA ASN A 126 -9.23 13.85 2.41
C ASN A 126 -10.29 13.56 1.35
N ARG A 127 -10.75 14.61 0.64
CA ARG A 127 -11.72 14.46 -0.45
C ARG A 127 -11.17 13.60 -1.59
N ALA A 128 -9.90 13.77 -1.91
CA ALA A 128 -9.25 12.98 -2.94
C ALA A 128 -9.17 11.50 -2.53
N PHE A 129 -8.66 11.18 -1.34
CA PHE A 129 -8.62 9.79 -0.88
C PHE A 129 -10.02 9.16 -0.77
N ALA A 130 -11.03 9.92 -0.36
CA ALA A 130 -12.42 9.44 -0.30
C ALA A 130 -13.01 9.10 -1.69
N SER A 131 -12.52 9.68 -2.79
CA SER A 131 -13.00 9.36 -4.13
C SER A 131 -12.39 8.09 -4.73
N HIS A 132 -11.25 7.61 -4.22
CA HIS A 132 -10.50 6.50 -4.82
C HIS A 132 -11.31 5.22 -4.90
N THR A 133 -11.95 4.79 -3.82
CA THR A 133 -12.72 3.55 -3.79
C THR A 133 -13.79 3.54 -4.89
N ASN A 134 -14.60 4.60 -4.95
CA ASN A 134 -15.66 4.72 -5.95
C ASN A 134 -15.09 4.76 -7.38
N CYS A 135 -14.03 5.53 -7.62
CA CYS A 135 -13.42 5.61 -8.94
C CYS A 135 -12.78 4.29 -9.38
N TYR A 136 -12.25 3.49 -8.45
CA TYR A 136 -11.61 2.20 -8.77
C TYR A 136 -12.65 1.12 -9.05
N THR A 137 -13.73 1.05 -8.27
CA THR A 137 -14.74 -0.01 -8.38
C THR A 137 -15.89 0.32 -9.32
N GLY A 138 -16.10 1.59 -9.64
CA GLY A 138 -17.19 2.04 -10.51
C GLY A 138 -16.90 3.42 -11.10
N PRO A 139 -15.85 3.55 -11.94
CA PRO A 139 -15.63 4.82 -12.62
C PRO A 139 -16.84 5.19 -13.49
N SER A 140 -17.08 6.48 -13.66
CA SER A 140 -18.23 7.02 -14.42
C SER A 140 -18.35 6.51 -15.87
N SER A 141 -17.25 5.99 -16.41
CA SER A 141 -17.15 5.35 -17.72
C SER A 141 -16.02 4.33 -17.65
N GLY A 142 -16.17 3.16 -18.27
CA GLY A 142 -15.10 2.16 -18.37
C GLY A 142 -15.33 0.91 -17.51
N ILE A 143 -14.23 0.24 -17.19
CA ILE A 143 -14.20 -1.09 -16.57
C ILE A 143 -13.95 -0.95 -15.06
N SER A 144 -14.47 -1.86 -14.24
CA SER A 144 -14.20 -1.87 -12.79
C SER A 144 -12.86 -2.55 -12.47
N PHE A 145 -12.27 -2.21 -11.32
CA PHE A 145 -11.10 -2.94 -10.80
C PHE A 145 -11.35 -4.45 -10.68
N CYS A 146 -12.58 -4.87 -10.34
CA CYS A 146 -12.95 -6.28 -10.22
C CYS A 146 -13.07 -7.03 -11.55
N SER A 147 -12.97 -6.33 -12.67
CA SER A 147 -13.04 -6.92 -14.01
C SER A 147 -11.65 -7.07 -14.64
N LEU A 148 -10.60 -6.51 -14.03
CA LEU A 148 -9.24 -6.56 -14.55
C LEU A 148 -8.64 -7.96 -14.49
N SER A 149 -7.61 -8.22 -15.29
CA SER A 149 -6.79 -9.41 -15.16
C SER A 149 -6.10 -9.47 -13.79
N LEU A 150 -5.75 -10.67 -13.31
CA LEU A 150 -5.02 -10.84 -12.05
C LEU A 150 -3.70 -10.06 -12.05
N GLY A 151 -2.97 -10.08 -13.17
CA GLY A 151 -1.71 -9.36 -13.31
C GLY A 151 -1.85 -7.84 -13.21
N ASP A 152 -2.89 -7.26 -13.80
CA ASP A 152 -3.15 -5.82 -13.71
C ASP A 152 -3.57 -5.42 -12.29
N ARG A 153 -4.40 -6.23 -11.61
CA ARG A 153 -4.75 -5.99 -10.20
C ARG A 153 -3.52 -5.99 -9.30
N TRP A 154 -2.62 -6.95 -9.50
CA TRP A 154 -1.35 -7.01 -8.77
C TRP A 154 -0.47 -5.79 -9.06
N LYS A 155 -0.35 -5.37 -10.32
CA LYS A 155 0.40 -4.14 -10.66
C LYS A 155 -0.13 -2.92 -9.92
N VAL A 156 -1.45 -2.74 -9.92
CA VAL A 156 -2.10 -1.64 -9.21
C VAL A 156 -1.82 -1.72 -7.71
N PHE A 157 -2.10 -2.86 -7.08
CA PHE A 157 -1.92 -3.05 -5.64
C PHE A 157 -0.47 -2.79 -5.20
N TRP A 158 0.51 -3.41 -5.86
CA TRP A 158 1.90 -3.30 -5.46
C TRP A 158 2.51 -1.93 -5.72
N THR A 159 2.11 -1.27 -6.81
CA THR A 159 2.51 0.10 -7.11
C THR A 159 1.99 1.10 -6.07
N ILE A 160 0.76 0.91 -5.61
CA ILE A 160 0.18 1.74 -4.54
C ILE A 160 0.85 1.40 -3.21
N LYS A 161 1.07 0.11 -2.92
CA LYS A 161 1.75 -0.31 -1.68
C LYS A 161 3.13 0.30 -1.54
N SER A 162 3.93 0.36 -2.60
CA SER A 162 5.28 0.95 -2.54
C SER A 162 5.27 2.48 -2.39
N ALA A 163 4.13 3.14 -2.60
CA ALA A 163 3.90 4.54 -2.28
C ALA A 163 3.82 4.83 -0.78
N PHE A 164 3.35 3.85 -0.02
CA PHE A 164 2.91 4.01 1.34
C PHE A 164 3.97 3.46 2.31
N ILE A 165 4.54 4.35 3.12
CA ILE A 165 5.42 3.99 4.23
C ILE A 165 4.54 3.85 5.47
N GLY A 166 4.63 2.71 6.20
CA GLY A 166 4.20 2.43 7.58
C GLY A 166 2.81 2.92 8.06
N SER A 167 2.52 4.22 7.96
CA SER A 167 1.35 4.93 8.48
C SER A 167 0.05 4.73 7.69
N PHE A 168 0.00 3.77 6.77
CA PHE A 168 -1.14 3.55 5.86
C PHE A 168 -1.56 2.08 5.76
N VAL A 169 -1.19 1.24 6.74
CA VAL A 169 -1.55 -0.19 6.74
C VAL A 169 -3.07 -0.38 6.68
N GLU A 170 -3.87 0.44 7.35
CA GLU A 170 -5.34 0.37 7.26
C GLU A 170 -5.87 0.68 5.86
N THR A 171 -5.31 1.70 5.20
CA THR A 171 -5.65 2.03 3.80
C THR A 171 -5.27 0.89 2.86
N LEU A 172 -4.07 0.32 3.03
CA LEU A 172 -3.62 -0.83 2.25
C LEU A 172 -4.47 -2.07 2.53
N LYS A 173 -4.93 -2.28 3.76
CA LYS A 173 -5.85 -3.34 4.13
C LYS A 173 -7.21 -3.17 3.44
N GLY A 174 -7.74 -1.94 3.38
CA GLY A 174 -8.97 -1.65 2.64
C GLY A 174 -8.85 -1.93 1.14
N ILE A 175 -7.71 -1.58 0.53
CA ILE A 175 -7.42 -1.89 -0.88
C ILE A 175 -7.28 -3.41 -1.06
N TRP A 176 -6.55 -4.07 -0.17
CA TRP A 176 -6.38 -5.53 -0.16
C TRP A 176 -7.73 -6.25 -0.05
N ASP A 177 -8.60 -5.84 0.87
CA ASP A 177 -9.93 -6.45 1.06
C ASP A 177 -10.81 -6.27 -0.17
N THR A 178 -10.69 -5.11 -0.83
CA THR A 178 -11.37 -4.87 -2.11
C THR A 178 -10.84 -5.81 -3.19
N MET A 179 -9.52 -5.93 -3.30
CA MET A 179 -8.89 -6.85 -4.25
C MET A 179 -9.29 -8.30 -3.99
N TYR A 180 -9.22 -8.75 -2.74
CA TYR A 180 -9.58 -10.09 -2.33
C TYR A 180 -11.06 -10.40 -2.64
N LYS A 181 -11.98 -9.47 -2.36
CA LYS A 181 -13.39 -9.59 -2.78
C LYS A 181 -13.52 -9.72 -4.31
N CYS A 182 -12.80 -8.91 -5.07
CA CYS A 182 -12.80 -8.99 -6.53
C CYS A 182 -12.23 -10.32 -7.06
N LEU A 183 -11.26 -10.93 -6.36
CA LEU A 183 -10.70 -12.22 -6.74
C LEU A 183 -11.69 -13.36 -6.52
N ARG A 184 -12.45 -13.30 -5.42
CA ARG A 184 -13.48 -14.29 -5.10
C ARG A 184 -14.75 -14.19 -5.95
N TYR A 185 -14.90 -13.12 -6.73
CA TYR A 185 -16.07 -12.91 -7.60
C TYR A 185 -16.34 -14.10 -8.56
N ASN A 186 -15.32 -14.90 -8.89
CA ASN A 186 -15.44 -16.05 -9.81
C ASN A 186 -15.38 -17.45 -9.13
N SER A 187 -15.54 -17.55 -7.80
CA SER A 187 -15.69 -18.80 -7.01
C SER A 187 -14.58 -19.87 -7.08
N ASN A 188 -13.62 -19.76 -8.00
CA ASN A 188 -12.49 -20.69 -8.10
C ASN A 188 -11.28 -20.17 -7.31
N PRO A 189 -10.57 -21.03 -6.56
CA PRO A 189 -9.33 -20.64 -5.89
C PRO A 189 -8.34 -20.07 -6.89
N VAL A 190 -7.81 -18.88 -6.59
CA VAL A 190 -6.85 -18.22 -7.48
C VAL A 190 -5.49 -18.83 -7.23
N SER A 191 -4.96 -19.56 -8.22
CA SER A 191 -3.59 -20.08 -8.18
C SER A 191 -2.59 -18.92 -8.17
N VAL A 192 -1.67 -18.94 -7.21
CA VAL A 192 -0.66 -17.90 -7.03
C VAL A 192 0.72 -18.35 -7.56
N GLY A 193 0.88 -19.63 -7.89
CA GLY A 193 2.14 -20.30 -8.26
C GLY A 193 2.71 -19.97 -9.64
N ASN A 194 2.81 -18.70 -10.01
CA ASN A 194 3.51 -18.25 -11.22
C ASN A 194 4.93 -17.72 -10.94
N ASN A 195 5.52 -18.10 -9.79
CA ASN A 195 6.84 -17.68 -9.29
C ASN A 195 7.02 -16.15 -9.09
N ASN A 196 5.95 -15.35 -9.20
CA ASN A 196 6.00 -13.91 -9.00
C ASN A 196 5.20 -13.43 -7.79
N VAL A 197 4.35 -14.27 -7.20
CA VAL A 197 3.61 -13.99 -5.97
C VAL A 197 3.63 -15.25 -5.11
N GLU A 198 3.69 -15.09 -3.79
CA GLU A 198 3.51 -16.17 -2.83
C GLU A 198 2.67 -15.67 -1.65
N VAL A 199 1.89 -16.57 -1.07
CA VAL A 199 1.15 -16.32 0.17
C VAL A 199 1.70 -17.23 1.25
N THR A 200 1.95 -16.66 2.42
CA THR A 200 2.47 -17.40 3.58
C THR A 200 1.74 -16.95 4.83
N HIS A 201 1.44 -17.88 5.74
CA HIS A 201 0.94 -17.54 7.06
C HIS A 201 2.02 -17.81 8.10
N ILE A 202 2.20 -16.88 9.03
CA ILE A 202 3.16 -16.98 10.12
C ILE A 202 2.38 -16.97 11.43
N PHE A 203 2.63 -17.97 12.26
CA PHE A 203 2.01 -18.10 13.58
C PHE A 203 3.00 -17.64 14.63
N VAL A 204 2.59 -16.69 15.46
CA VAL A 204 3.46 -16.08 16.46
C VAL A 204 2.79 -16.07 17.85
N LYS A 205 3.62 -15.97 18.88
CA LYS A 205 3.19 -15.74 20.25
C LYS A 205 3.35 -14.26 20.60
N LYS A 206 2.23 -13.60 20.92
CA LYS A 206 2.19 -12.17 21.29
C LYS A 206 2.33 -12.01 22.82
N GLN A 207 3.09 -11.01 23.25
CA GLN A 207 3.11 -10.49 24.61
C GLN A 207 2.01 -9.44 24.79
N ASP A 208 1.36 -9.43 25.96
CA ASP A 208 0.15 -8.63 26.24
C ASP A 208 0.32 -7.10 26.04
N PHE A 209 1.54 -6.58 26.18
CA PHE A 209 1.83 -5.15 26.11
C PHE A 209 2.09 -4.61 24.68
N MET A 210 2.02 -5.45 23.64
CA MET A 210 2.28 -5.04 22.25
C MET A 210 1.07 -4.40 21.56
N GLU A 211 1.34 -3.65 20.48
CA GLU A 211 0.41 -2.88 19.62
C GLU A 211 -1.05 -3.38 19.63
N ARG A 212 -2.00 -2.48 19.88
CA ARG A 212 -3.43 -2.85 19.97
C ARG A 212 -4.06 -3.07 18.60
N ASN A 213 -3.55 -2.42 17.56
CA ASN A 213 -3.99 -2.65 16.20
C ASN A 213 -3.32 -3.93 15.64
N PRO A 214 -4.08 -4.99 15.34
CA PRO A 214 -3.53 -6.25 14.90
C PRO A 214 -2.90 -6.17 13.50
N ASP A 215 -3.43 -5.34 12.60
CA ASP A 215 -2.87 -5.17 11.26
C ASP A 215 -1.56 -4.37 11.31
N GLU A 216 -1.48 -3.35 12.15
CA GLU A 216 -0.25 -2.60 12.39
C GLU A 216 0.85 -3.48 12.99
N PHE A 217 0.49 -4.32 13.97
CA PHE A 217 1.41 -5.32 14.52
C PHE A 217 1.93 -6.26 13.43
N ALA A 218 1.05 -6.79 12.58
CA ALA A 218 1.43 -7.65 11.46
C ALA A 218 2.42 -6.95 10.52
N GLY A 219 2.11 -5.73 10.10
CA GLY A 219 2.97 -4.89 9.25
C GLY A 219 4.36 -4.66 9.84
N LYS A 220 4.43 -4.21 11.11
CA LYS A 220 5.72 -4.04 11.80
C LYS A 220 6.48 -5.35 11.88
N ALA A 221 5.82 -6.43 12.25
CA ALA A 221 6.44 -7.75 12.40
C ALA A 221 7.06 -8.23 11.08
N ILE A 222 6.35 -8.10 9.96
CA ILE A 222 6.87 -8.53 8.68
C ILE A 222 8.02 -7.67 8.18
N ASP A 223 8.02 -6.36 8.49
CA ASP A 223 9.12 -5.47 8.11
C ASP A 223 10.42 -5.89 8.81
N TYR A 224 10.37 -6.29 10.08
CA TYR A 224 11.53 -6.87 10.78
C TYR A 224 12.03 -8.16 10.12
N ILE A 225 11.12 -9.05 9.72
CA ILE A 225 11.47 -10.29 9.00
C ILE A 225 12.09 -9.95 7.65
N ALA A 226 11.51 -9.01 6.91
CA ALA A 226 11.99 -8.61 5.59
C ALA A 226 13.41 -8.03 5.64
N VAL A 227 13.74 -7.28 6.70
CA VAL A 227 15.11 -6.79 6.96
C VAL A 227 16.05 -7.95 7.28
N ASN A 228 15.65 -8.88 8.16
CA ASN A 228 16.46 -10.05 8.52
C ASN A 228 16.76 -10.95 7.31
N GLU A 229 15.74 -11.22 6.51
CA GLU A 229 15.80 -12.10 5.33
C GLU A 229 16.27 -11.38 4.05
N LYS A 230 16.54 -10.07 4.16
CA LYS A 230 17.03 -9.19 3.09
C LYS A 230 16.14 -9.21 1.84
N TRP A 231 14.82 -9.18 2.03
CA TRP A 231 13.84 -9.26 0.94
C TRP A 231 13.97 -8.09 -0.04
N ASP A 232 14.21 -6.89 0.45
CA ASP A 232 14.39 -5.71 -0.39
C ASP A 232 15.57 -5.86 -1.38
N LEU A 233 16.71 -6.38 -0.88
CA LEU A 233 17.91 -6.67 -1.67
C LEU A 233 17.70 -7.81 -2.68
N LYS A 234 16.70 -8.66 -2.45
CA LYS A 234 16.27 -9.73 -3.37
C LYS A 234 15.18 -9.27 -4.34
N ALA A 235 14.93 -7.97 -4.45
CA ALA A 235 13.88 -7.41 -5.30
C ALA A 235 12.46 -7.93 -4.98
N MET A 236 12.21 -8.25 -3.71
CA MET A 236 10.89 -8.65 -3.22
C MET A 236 10.15 -7.46 -2.63
N THR A 237 8.84 -7.42 -2.83
CA THR A 237 7.92 -6.57 -2.06
C THR A 237 6.99 -7.46 -1.25
N TRP A 238 6.56 -6.97 -0.10
CA TRP A 238 5.72 -7.72 0.82
C TRP A 238 4.60 -6.85 1.38
N PHE A 239 3.51 -7.48 1.77
CA PHE A 239 2.41 -6.87 2.50
C PHE A 239 1.90 -7.89 3.51
N SER A 240 1.55 -7.45 4.71
CA SER A 240 0.97 -8.33 5.71
C SER A 240 -0.16 -7.68 6.48
N TYR A 241 -1.02 -8.52 7.00
CA TYR A 241 -2.16 -8.13 7.81
C TYR A 241 -2.47 -9.23 8.82
N SER A 242 -3.35 -8.91 9.77
CA SER A 242 -3.80 -9.88 10.75
C SER A 242 -4.73 -10.91 10.12
N GLY A 243 -4.37 -12.18 10.29
CA GLY A 243 -5.20 -13.31 9.91
C GLY A 243 -6.10 -13.74 11.06
N LEU A 244 -7.17 -14.49 10.74
CA LEU A 244 -7.97 -15.13 11.78
C LEU A 244 -7.17 -16.31 12.37
N PRO A 245 -7.05 -16.44 13.70
CA PRO A 245 -6.41 -17.60 14.30
C PRO A 245 -7.20 -18.87 13.92
N ASN A 246 -6.50 -19.93 13.53
CA ASN A 246 -7.13 -21.23 13.28
C ASN A 246 -7.63 -21.80 14.62
N ASN A 247 -8.95 -21.80 14.82
CA ASN A 247 -9.59 -22.43 15.98
C ASN A 247 -9.37 -23.97 16.03
N ASP A 248 -8.94 -24.59 14.94
CA ASP A 248 -8.90 -26.06 14.78
C ASP A 248 -7.61 -26.75 15.26
N THR A 249 -6.54 -26.02 15.59
CA THR A 249 -5.23 -26.69 15.76
C THR A 249 -4.88 -27.10 17.20
N GLY A 250 -5.62 -26.67 18.21
CA GLY A 250 -5.23 -26.90 19.62
C GLY A 250 -3.81 -26.39 19.96
N ARG A 251 -3.20 -25.61 19.06
CA ARG A 251 -1.89 -24.99 19.20
C ARG A 251 -2.08 -23.62 19.82
N LEU A 252 -1.30 -23.34 20.86
CA LEU A 252 -1.22 -22.06 21.56
C LEU A 252 -0.55 -20.99 20.67
N SER A 253 -1.11 -20.70 19.49
CA SER A 253 -0.73 -19.52 18.72
C SER A 253 -1.68 -18.40 19.08
N ASP A 254 -1.15 -17.34 19.67
CA ASP A 254 -1.97 -16.18 20.07
C ASP A 254 -2.31 -15.28 18.86
N PHE A 255 -1.57 -15.42 17.75
CA PHE A 255 -1.73 -14.52 16.59
C PHE A 255 -1.26 -15.13 15.25
N ARG A 256 -2.02 -14.90 14.17
CA ARG A 256 -1.69 -15.25 12.78
C ARG A 256 -1.39 -13.99 11.97
N ILE A 257 -0.25 -13.98 11.27
CA ILE A 257 0.15 -12.94 10.33
C ILE A 257 0.02 -13.52 8.92
N ASP A 258 -0.86 -12.94 8.12
CA ASP A 258 -1.00 -13.31 6.71
C ASP A 258 -0.06 -12.42 5.89
N VAL A 259 0.81 -13.03 5.10
CA VAL A 259 1.87 -12.36 4.36
C VAL A 259 1.76 -12.69 2.90
N ILE A 260 1.88 -11.66 2.07
CA ILE A 260 1.92 -11.76 0.63
C ILE A 260 3.26 -11.23 0.19
N LEU A 261 3.98 -12.03 -0.57
CA LEU A 261 5.26 -11.70 -1.16
C LEU A 261 5.08 -11.60 -2.67
N ALA A 262 5.77 -10.67 -3.31
CA ALA A 262 5.75 -10.56 -4.75
C ALA A 262 7.05 -10.02 -5.34
N SER A 263 7.28 -10.32 -6.61
CA SER A 263 8.38 -9.77 -7.41
C SER A 263 8.14 -8.28 -7.68
N LYS A 264 9.11 -7.44 -7.30
CA LYS A 264 9.08 -6.01 -7.64
C LYS A 264 9.06 -5.80 -9.15
N ARG A 265 9.90 -6.53 -9.90
CA ARG A 265 9.96 -6.40 -11.37
C ARG A 265 8.63 -6.74 -12.04
N ALA A 266 7.91 -7.72 -11.52
CA ALA A 266 6.65 -8.14 -12.11
C ALA A 266 5.51 -7.13 -11.89
N PHE A 267 5.46 -6.49 -10.71
CA PHE A 267 4.26 -5.76 -10.28
C PHE A 267 4.47 -4.37 -9.68
N ASP A 268 5.67 -4.01 -9.22
CA ASP A 268 5.92 -2.69 -8.66
C ASP A 268 6.45 -1.73 -9.74
N LEU A 269 5.57 -0.88 -10.26
CA LEU A 269 5.95 0.09 -11.28
C LEU A 269 6.98 1.12 -10.78
N ASN A 270 7.12 1.32 -9.46
CA ASN A 270 8.15 2.18 -8.90
C ASN A 270 9.56 1.55 -8.98
N ALA A 271 9.66 0.27 -9.33
CA ALA A 271 10.91 -0.48 -9.40
C ALA A 271 11.12 -1.17 -10.77
N PRO A 272 11.07 -0.43 -11.89
CA PRO A 272 11.10 -1.03 -13.23
C PRO A 272 12.43 -1.72 -13.57
N ASN A 273 13.50 -1.36 -12.86
CA ASN A 273 14.85 -1.91 -13.02
C ASN A 273 15.19 -2.98 -11.97
N ALA A 274 14.21 -3.42 -11.17
CA ALA A 274 14.40 -4.51 -10.23
C ALA A 274 14.83 -5.80 -10.98
N ILE A 275 15.60 -6.68 -10.35
CA ILE A 275 15.94 -7.97 -10.94
C ILE A 275 14.72 -8.91 -10.90
N ASP A 276 14.66 -9.87 -11.82
CA ASP A 276 13.68 -10.96 -11.70
C ASP A 276 14.06 -11.84 -10.51
N VAL A 277 13.04 -12.28 -9.77
CA VAL A 277 13.20 -13.13 -8.59
C VAL A 277 12.23 -14.28 -8.66
N ASN A 278 12.70 -15.46 -8.26
CA ASN A 278 11.84 -16.61 -8.01
C ASN A 278 11.30 -16.49 -6.58
N THR A 279 10.03 -16.10 -6.46
CA THR A 279 9.40 -15.91 -5.14
C THR A 279 9.37 -17.20 -4.33
N THR A 280 9.20 -18.34 -5.00
CA THR A 280 9.19 -19.68 -4.40
C THR A 280 10.50 -20.00 -3.70
N GLU A 281 11.65 -19.72 -4.33
CA GLU A 281 12.98 -19.92 -3.73
C GLU A 281 13.18 -19.03 -2.49
N THR A 282 12.70 -17.80 -2.55
CA THR A 282 12.76 -16.87 -1.40
C THR A 282 11.93 -17.39 -0.23
N VAL A 283 10.73 -17.90 -0.49
CA VAL A 283 9.86 -18.51 0.52
C VAL A 283 10.46 -19.79 1.09
N MET A 284 11.07 -20.64 0.26
CA MET A 284 11.80 -21.83 0.74
C MET A 284 12.98 -21.44 1.65
N SER A 285 13.75 -20.41 1.29
CA SER A 285 14.82 -19.88 2.13
C SER A 285 14.27 -19.39 3.48
N PHE A 286 13.17 -18.64 3.46
CA PHE A 286 12.55 -18.13 4.68
C PHE A 286 12.02 -19.27 5.57
N ALA A 287 11.38 -20.30 4.99
CA ALA A 287 10.93 -21.47 5.72
C ALA A 287 12.09 -22.22 6.40
N ASN A 288 13.26 -22.29 5.75
CA ASN A 288 14.48 -22.82 6.38
C ASN A 288 14.95 -21.97 7.56
N SER A 289 14.91 -20.63 7.44
CA SER A 289 15.24 -19.71 8.54
C SER A 289 14.30 -19.92 9.75
N VAL A 290 13.00 -20.13 9.52
CA VAL A 290 12.02 -20.46 10.56
C VAL A 290 12.32 -21.81 11.21
N ARG A 291 12.51 -22.86 10.40
CA ARG A 291 12.84 -24.22 10.88
C ARG A 291 14.10 -24.26 11.73
N ASN A 292 15.09 -23.43 11.40
CA ASN A 292 16.37 -23.37 12.11
C ASN A 292 16.36 -22.40 13.31
N GLY A 293 15.23 -21.74 13.60
CA GLY A 293 15.13 -20.77 14.71
C GLY A 293 16.00 -19.53 14.50
N GLN A 294 16.27 -19.14 13.25
CA GLN A 294 17.14 -18.01 12.91
C GLN A 294 16.39 -16.67 12.92
N ILE A 295 15.05 -16.70 12.93
CA ILE A 295 14.23 -15.50 12.95
C ILE A 295 14.19 -14.92 14.37
N ARG A 296 14.76 -13.73 14.53
CA ARG A 296 14.69 -12.95 15.78
C ARG A 296 13.74 -11.78 15.57
N LEU A 297 12.51 -11.91 16.04
CA LEU A 297 11.49 -10.90 15.88
C LEU A 297 11.38 -10.04 17.14
N THR A 298 11.46 -8.72 16.97
CA THR A 298 11.23 -7.73 18.04
C THR A 298 10.27 -6.69 17.50
N VAL A 299 9.14 -6.46 18.16
CA VAL A 299 8.15 -5.44 17.76
C VAL A 299 7.91 -4.52 18.94
N ASP A 300 8.03 -3.21 18.75
CA ASP A 300 7.93 -2.18 19.80
C ASP A 300 8.83 -2.47 21.03
N GLY A 301 10.02 -3.04 20.78
CA GLY A 301 10.97 -3.42 21.84
C GLY A 301 10.65 -4.74 22.56
N ALA A 302 9.55 -5.41 22.22
CA ALA A 302 9.15 -6.69 22.78
C ALA A 302 9.61 -7.86 21.89
N ARG A 303 10.11 -8.94 22.49
CA ARG A 303 10.40 -10.18 21.76
C ARG A 303 9.10 -10.88 21.36
N VAL A 304 9.03 -11.30 20.11
CA VAL A 304 7.95 -12.13 19.55
C VAL A 304 8.52 -13.48 19.17
N ASP A 305 7.90 -14.56 19.64
CA ASP A 305 8.32 -15.91 19.27
C ASP A 305 7.57 -16.35 18.02
N VAL A 306 8.31 -16.65 16.95
CA VAL A 306 7.77 -17.31 15.75
C VAL A 306 7.60 -18.79 16.07
N LEU A 307 6.39 -19.32 15.91
CA LEU A 307 6.02 -20.69 16.27
C LEU A 307 6.04 -21.62 15.06
N SER A 308 5.45 -21.19 13.95
CA SER A 308 5.38 -21.95 12.71
C SER A 308 5.08 -21.04 11.52
N MET A 309 5.28 -21.58 10.32
CA MET A 309 4.96 -20.94 9.05
C MET A 309 4.40 -21.98 8.09
N GLU A 310 3.45 -21.55 7.25
CA GLU A 310 2.96 -22.28 6.08
C GLU A 310 3.07 -21.43 4.82
N ALA A 311 3.33 -22.06 3.68
CA ALA A 311 3.29 -21.43 2.36
C ALA A 311 2.20 -22.06 1.50
N CYS A 312 1.47 -21.22 0.78
CA CYS A 312 0.19 -21.53 0.17
C CYS A 312 0.29 -21.59 -1.35
N ALA A 313 -0.30 -22.62 -1.97
CA ALA A 313 -0.34 -22.76 -3.43
C ALA A 313 -1.45 -21.92 -4.09
N ASP A 314 -2.39 -21.40 -3.30
CA ASP A 314 -3.49 -20.55 -3.71
C ASP A 314 -3.71 -19.41 -2.71
N ILE A 315 -4.41 -18.35 -3.14
CA ILE A 315 -4.54 -17.11 -2.36
C ILE A 315 -5.42 -17.29 -1.12
N GLU A 316 -6.34 -18.26 -1.15
CA GLU A 316 -7.16 -18.64 -0.01
C GLU A 316 -6.41 -19.54 0.99
N CYS A 317 -5.22 -20.00 0.64
CA CYS A 317 -4.45 -21.01 1.36
C CYS A 317 -5.25 -22.29 1.64
N SER A 318 -6.08 -22.70 0.70
CA SER A 318 -6.79 -23.99 0.76
C SER A 318 -5.84 -25.17 0.57
N ARG A 319 -4.67 -24.92 -0.04
CA ARG A 319 -3.59 -25.90 -0.21
C ARG A 319 -2.27 -25.30 0.23
N THR A 320 -1.57 -25.99 1.12
CA THR A 320 -0.21 -25.69 1.54
C THR A 320 0.78 -26.55 0.77
N PHE A 321 1.97 -26.01 0.47
CA PHE A 321 3.08 -26.77 -0.12
C PHE A 321 4.34 -26.78 0.75
N ILE A 322 4.40 -25.91 1.77
CA ILE A 322 5.42 -25.93 2.82
C ILE A 322 4.72 -25.73 4.16
N GLU A 323 5.12 -26.54 5.14
CA GLU A 323 4.78 -26.35 6.54
C GLU A 323 6.04 -26.55 7.38
N VAL A 324 6.34 -25.60 8.25
CA VAL A 324 7.51 -25.65 9.15
C VAL A 324 7.15 -25.19 10.55
N VAL A 325 7.74 -25.85 11.54
CA VAL A 325 7.62 -25.49 12.95
C VAL A 325 8.99 -25.00 13.42
N ALA A 326 9.00 -23.87 14.13
CA ALA A 326 10.22 -23.34 14.71
C ALA A 326 10.68 -24.20 15.90
N PRO A 327 11.99 -24.27 16.20
CA PRO A 327 12.48 -24.96 17.38
C PRO A 327 11.87 -24.36 18.64
N VAL A 328 11.42 -25.20 19.57
CA VAL A 328 10.92 -24.74 20.87
C VAL A 328 12.07 -24.04 21.59
N ASN A 329 11.95 -22.73 21.83
CA ASN A 329 12.81 -22.01 22.76
C ASN A 329 12.50 -22.50 24.18
N THR A 330 13.00 -23.69 24.53
CA THR A 330 13.18 -24.04 25.93
C THR A 330 14.20 -23.04 26.45
N GLY A 331 13.80 -22.13 27.34
CA GLY A 331 14.65 -21.09 27.91
C GLY A 331 15.78 -21.64 28.79
N THR A 332 16.52 -22.62 28.31
CA THR A 332 17.76 -23.05 28.91
C THR A 332 18.78 -21.95 28.64
N ARG A 333 19.02 -21.14 29.68
CA ARG A 333 20.31 -20.48 29.86
C ARG A 333 21.39 -21.46 29.40
N PRO A 334 22.38 -21.04 28.58
CA PRO A 334 23.50 -21.92 28.30
C PRO A 334 24.03 -22.37 29.65
N LYS A 335 23.97 -23.68 29.93
CA LYS A 335 24.70 -24.24 31.05
C LYS A 335 26.15 -23.90 30.72
N ILE A 336 26.69 -22.89 31.40
CA ILE A 336 28.13 -22.74 31.53
C ILE A 336 28.55 -24.09 32.10
N SER A 337 29.11 -24.92 31.22
CA SER A 337 29.81 -26.13 31.64
C SER A 337 30.98 -25.62 32.46
N GLY A 338 30.76 -25.53 33.77
CA GLY A 338 31.77 -25.20 34.74
C GLY A 338 32.80 -26.30 34.68
N ILE A 339 33.83 -26.13 33.86
CA ILE A 339 35.13 -26.69 34.15
C ILE A 339 35.60 -25.97 35.42
N PHE A 340 35.18 -26.49 36.56
CA PHE A 340 35.83 -26.25 37.83
C PHE A 340 37.23 -26.83 37.70
N VAL A 341 38.22 -25.97 37.43
CA VAL A 341 39.62 -26.31 37.68
C VAL A 341 39.76 -26.46 39.19
N LEU A 342 39.71 -27.69 39.67
CA LEU A 342 40.10 -28.07 41.02
C LEU A 342 41.60 -27.81 41.15
N ILE A 343 41.97 -26.63 41.67
CA ILE A 343 43.28 -26.41 42.26
C ILE A 343 43.29 -27.17 43.58
N VAL A 344 43.85 -28.38 43.55
CA VAL A 344 44.19 -29.13 44.77
C VAL A 344 45.38 -28.42 45.41
N GLY A 345 45.11 -27.67 46.48
CA GLY A 345 46.14 -27.16 47.37
C GLY A 345 46.74 -28.31 48.18
N VAL A 346 48.03 -28.58 47.96
CA VAL A 346 48.85 -29.37 48.88
C VAL A 346 49.55 -28.39 49.80
N LEU A 347 48.99 -28.18 50.99
CA LEU A 347 49.69 -27.58 52.13
C LEU A 347 50.28 -28.71 52.96
N SER A 348 51.61 -28.84 52.93
CA SER A 348 52.37 -29.49 53.98
C SER A 348 53.45 -28.53 54.46
N PHE A 349 53.13 -27.83 55.54
CA PHE A 349 54.10 -27.22 56.45
C PHE A 349 54.86 -28.34 57.17
N VAL A 350 56.18 -28.20 57.35
CA VAL A 350 56.92 -28.36 58.64
C VAL A 350 58.45 -28.26 58.39
N TYR A 351 59.00 -27.08 58.74
CA TYR A 351 60.13 -26.85 59.67
C TYR A 351 61.38 -27.76 59.70
N ARG A 352 62.58 -27.17 59.46
CA ARG A 352 63.82 -27.32 60.26
C ARG A 352 64.89 -26.33 59.76
N LYS A 353 65.29 -25.26 60.46
CA LYS A 353 66.13 -25.07 61.68
C LYS A 353 67.63 -24.92 61.36
N PHE A 354 68.16 -23.77 61.82
CA PHE A 354 69.53 -23.23 61.81
C PHE A 354 70.02 -22.53 60.55
#